data_AF-A0A2V9F3Q4-F1
#
_entry.id   AF-A0A2V9F3Q4-F1
#
_cell.length_a   1.000
_cell.length_b   1.000
_cell.length_c   1.000
_cell.angle_alpha   90.00
_cell.angle_beta   90.00
_cell.angle_gamma   90.00
#
_symmetry.space_group_name_H-M   'P 1'
#
loop_
_entity.id
_entity.type
_entity.pdbx_description
1 polymer ?
#
loop_
_entity_poly.entity_id
_entity_poly.type
_entity_poly.pdbx_seq_one_letter_code
_entity_poly.pdbx_strand_id
1 'polypeptide(L)'
;MPADTPLLDEKIPQDIVYTHQQLMAALAFSIAKFCAVQPAAGDTDVLAALQSLAQTYKTLSTGIIYEKPPDAPLSRELYAALVAYISEVRKQQSERASSALFKDTEIFYLLVFLYRMGLLRTNGRPRSRRFIEFLRGQFPQSPELQREESRIIVP
;
A
#
# COMPACT_ATOMS: atom_id res chain seq x y z
N MET A 1 5.69 18.30 7.39
CA MET A 1 4.64 17.42 7.94
C MET A 1 4.51 17.70 9.43
N PRO A 2 3.32 17.59 10.03
CA PRO A 2 3.13 17.73 11.48
C PRO A 2 3.99 16.72 12.28
N ALA A 3 4.45 17.09 13.47
CA ALA A 3 5.33 16.25 14.30
C ALA A 3 4.63 14.99 14.85
N ASP A 4 3.30 15.02 14.94
CA ASP A 4 2.41 13.95 15.38
C ASP A 4 1.99 13.01 14.23
N THR A 5 2.57 13.17 13.03
CA THR A 5 2.29 12.27 11.92
C THR A 5 2.70 10.84 12.32
N PRO A 6 1.77 9.87 12.31
CA PRO A 6 2.03 8.53 12.80
C PRO A 6 3.14 7.83 12.02
N LEU A 7 3.84 6.90 12.69
CA LEU A 7 4.82 6.01 12.07
C LEU A 7 6.02 6.72 11.41
N LEU A 8 6.29 8.00 11.71
CA LEU A 8 7.50 8.70 11.22
C LEU A 8 8.75 8.42 12.05
N ASP A 9 8.57 8.00 13.31
CA ASP A 9 9.59 7.68 14.30
C ASP A 9 10.14 6.25 14.18
N GLU A 10 9.40 5.36 13.51
CA GLU A 10 9.80 3.96 13.32
C GLU A 10 11.16 3.82 12.61
N LYS A 11 12.03 2.97 13.16
CA LYS A 11 13.32 2.64 12.54
C LYS A 11 13.14 1.45 11.60
N ILE A 12 13.13 1.73 10.30
CA ILE A 12 13.01 0.71 9.26
C ILE A 12 14.42 0.21 8.89
N PRO A 13 14.66 -1.12 8.81
CA PRO A 13 15.92 -1.66 8.31
C PRO A 13 16.21 -1.15 6.89
N GLN A 14 17.44 -0.70 6.63
CA GLN A 14 17.80 -0.05 5.36
C GLN A 14 17.66 -0.98 4.14
N ASP A 15 17.85 -2.28 4.36
CA ASP A 15 17.81 -3.31 3.34
C ASP A 15 16.41 -3.91 3.13
N ILE A 16 15.41 -3.58 3.97
CA ILE A 16 14.11 -4.29 3.95
C ILE A 16 13.44 -4.26 2.57
N VAL A 17 13.52 -3.12 1.88
CA VAL A 17 12.93 -2.92 0.56
C VAL A 17 13.68 -3.72 -0.50
N TYR A 18 15.01 -3.77 -0.38
CA TYR A 18 15.86 -4.53 -1.30
C TYR A 18 15.66 -6.04 -1.11
N THR A 19 15.67 -6.49 0.14
CA THR A 19 15.45 -7.89 0.54
C THR A 19 14.07 -8.40 0.10
N HIS A 20 13.03 -7.56 0.23
CA HIS A 20 11.65 -7.92 -0.09
C HIS A 20 11.09 -7.17 -1.31
N GLN A 21 11.93 -6.93 -2.32
CA GLN A 21 11.56 -6.13 -3.50
C GLN A 21 10.32 -6.67 -4.23
N GLN A 22 10.16 -8.00 -4.31
CA GLN A 22 9.01 -8.61 -4.96
C GLN A 22 7.71 -8.31 -4.21
N LEU A 23 7.70 -8.46 -2.88
CA LEU A 23 6.53 -8.15 -2.06
C LEU A 23 6.22 -6.65 -2.08
N MET A 24 7.24 -5.80 -1.99
CA MET A 24 7.09 -4.35 -2.12
C MET A 24 6.43 -3.97 -3.46
N ALA A 25 6.96 -4.48 -4.58
CA ALA A 25 6.41 -4.22 -5.90
C ALA A 25 4.97 -4.71 -6.01
N ALA A 26 4.66 -5.88 -5.45
CA ALA A 26 3.33 -6.44 -5.56
C ALA A 26 2.29 -5.72 -4.68
N LEU A 27 2.68 -5.22 -3.49
CA LEU A 27 1.88 -4.31 -2.69
C LEU A 27 1.60 -2.99 -3.43
N ALA A 28 2.65 -2.37 -4.00
CA ALA A 28 2.53 -1.14 -4.79
C ALA A 28 1.60 -1.33 -6.01
N PHE A 29 1.75 -2.46 -6.70
CA PHE A 29 0.89 -2.84 -7.83
C PHE A 29 -0.57 -3.02 -7.40
N SER A 30 -0.82 -3.74 -6.30
CA SER A 30 -2.16 -3.98 -5.77
C SER A 30 -2.89 -2.67 -5.45
N ILE A 31 -2.19 -1.71 -4.83
CA ILE A 31 -2.73 -0.37 -4.56
C ILE A 31 -3.06 0.36 -5.87
N ALA A 32 -2.11 0.39 -6.82
CA ALA A 32 -2.32 1.06 -8.11
C ALA A 32 -3.52 0.45 -8.87
N LYS A 33 -3.65 -0.88 -8.85
CA LYS A 33 -4.74 -1.63 -9.48
C LYS A 33 -6.08 -1.30 -8.85
N PHE A 34 -6.17 -1.29 -7.52
CA PHE A 34 -7.38 -0.87 -6.81
C PHE A 34 -7.80 0.55 -7.22
N CYS A 35 -6.86 1.50 -7.24
CA CYS A 35 -7.14 2.88 -7.62
C CYS A 35 -7.46 3.06 -9.11
N ALA A 36 -7.04 2.15 -9.98
CA ALA A 36 -7.42 2.14 -11.40
C ALA A 36 -8.91 1.78 -11.56
N VAL A 37 -9.38 0.78 -10.81
CA VAL A 37 -10.79 0.35 -10.81
C VAL A 37 -11.69 1.31 -10.03
N GLN A 38 -11.12 2.04 -9.06
CA GLN A 38 -11.84 3.00 -8.24
C GLN A 38 -11.31 4.43 -8.41
N PRO A 39 -11.70 5.17 -9.48
CA PRO A 39 -11.21 6.51 -9.77
C PRO A 39 -11.49 7.54 -8.67
N ALA A 40 -12.52 7.30 -7.85
CA ALA A 40 -12.87 8.13 -6.70
C ALA A 40 -11.82 8.07 -5.57
N ALA A 41 -10.98 7.03 -5.52
CA ALA A 41 -9.95 6.88 -4.51
C ALA A 41 -8.78 7.85 -4.77
N GLY A 42 -8.46 8.64 -3.75
CA GLY A 42 -7.34 9.57 -3.74
C GLY A 42 -6.17 9.09 -2.86
N ASP A 43 -5.07 9.84 -2.89
CA ASP A 43 -3.90 9.61 -2.05
C ASP A 43 -4.26 9.56 -0.56
N THR A 44 -5.26 10.33 -0.13
CA THR A 44 -5.76 10.33 1.25
C THR A 44 -6.34 8.97 1.65
N ASP A 45 -7.05 8.31 0.75
CA ASP A 45 -7.62 6.98 1.02
C ASP A 45 -6.53 5.92 1.12
N VAL A 46 -5.54 6.00 0.22
CA VAL A 46 -4.38 5.11 0.21
C VAL A 46 -3.56 5.27 1.49
N LEU A 47 -3.30 6.50 1.91
CA LEU A 47 -2.54 6.78 3.12
C LEU A 47 -3.27 6.30 4.38
N ALA A 48 -4.58 6.51 4.46
CA ALA A 48 -5.39 6.03 5.59
C ALA A 48 -5.39 4.50 5.67
N ALA A 49 -5.53 3.80 4.54
CA ALA A 49 -5.46 2.35 4.48
C ALA A 49 -4.08 1.82 4.90
N LEU A 50 -3.00 2.38 4.35
CA LEU A 50 -1.63 1.98 4.67
C LEU A 50 -1.29 2.22 6.15
N GLN A 51 -1.68 3.36 6.71
CA GLN A 51 -1.44 3.69 8.11
C GLN A 51 -2.16 2.70 9.04
N SER A 52 -3.45 2.45 8.78
CA SER A 52 -4.25 1.51 9.56
C SER A 52 -3.68 0.09 9.49
N LEU A 53 -3.31 -0.37 8.29
CA LEU A 53 -2.74 -1.70 8.09
C LEU A 53 -1.36 -1.84 8.74
N ALA A 54 -0.51 -0.82 8.64
CA ALA A 54 0.78 -0.81 9.34
C ALA A 54 0.57 -0.89 10.86
N GLN A 55 -0.42 -0.18 11.42
CA GLN A 55 -0.73 -0.26 12.84
C GLN A 55 -1.20 -1.66 13.26
N THR A 56 -2.02 -2.33 12.43
CA THR A 56 -2.42 -3.72 12.64
C THR A 56 -1.20 -4.66 12.66
N TYR A 57 -0.29 -4.55 11.68
CA TYR A 57 0.91 -5.39 11.64
C TYR A 57 1.90 -5.08 12.77
N LYS A 58 1.94 -3.82 13.25
CA LYS A 58 2.71 -3.44 14.44
C LYS A 58 2.23 -4.23 15.66
N THR A 59 0.92 -4.29 15.90
CA THR A 59 0.38 -5.04 17.04
C THR A 59 0.51 -6.54 16.85
N LEU A 60 0.33 -7.06 15.63
CA LEU A 60 0.54 -8.48 15.32
C LEU A 60 1.98 -8.91 15.57
N SER A 61 2.97 -8.05 15.27
CA SER A 61 4.38 -8.34 15.55
C SER A 61 4.68 -8.53 17.04
N THR A 62 3.81 -8.01 17.92
CA THR A 62 3.86 -8.20 19.38
C THR A 62 2.94 -9.32 19.88
N GLY A 63 2.31 -10.08 18.98
CA GLY A 63 1.39 -11.17 19.29
C GLY A 63 -0.04 -10.73 19.61
N ILE A 64 -0.39 -9.46 19.36
CA ILE A 64 -1.72 -8.91 19.66
C ILE A 64 -2.50 -8.76 18.35
N ILE A 65 -3.59 -9.52 18.23
CA ILE A 65 -4.51 -9.41 17.11
C ILE A 65 -5.42 -8.21 17.38
N TYR A 66 -5.04 -7.06 16.84
CA TYR A 66 -5.85 -5.84 16.87
C TYR A 66 -5.97 -5.29 15.46
N GLU A 67 -7.13 -5.49 14.85
CA GLU A 67 -7.47 -4.91 13.56
C GLU A 67 -8.33 -3.67 13.77
N LYS A 68 -7.93 -2.55 13.16
CA LYS A 68 -8.71 -1.32 13.17
C LYS A 68 -8.83 -0.75 11.76
N PRO A 69 -9.77 -1.26 10.95
CA PRO A 69 -10.00 -0.76 9.60
C PRO A 69 -10.34 0.74 9.61
N PRO A 70 -10.01 1.51 8.55
CA PRO A 70 -10.39 2.91 8.44
C PRO A 70 -11.91 3.14 8.46
N ASP A 71 -12.32 4.34 8.86
CA ASP A 71 -13.74 4.73 8.88
C ASP A 71 -14.28 5.07 7.48
N ALA A 72 -13.43 5.68 6.64
CA ALA A 72 -13.80 6.09 5.29
C ALA A 72 -13.99 4.87 4.37
N PRO A 73 -15.07 4.79 3.57
CA PRO A 73 -15.41 3.61 2.78
C PRO A 73 -14.30 3.13 1.85
N LEU A 74 -13.74 4.03 1.02
CA LEU A 74 -12.70 3.67 0.05
C LEU A 74 -11.40 3.23 0.73
N SER A 75 -11.04 3.88 1.83
CA SER A 75 -9.89 3.50 2.65
C SER A 75 -10.09 2.11 3.26
N ARG A 76 -11.31 1.79 3.72
CA ARG A 76 -11.66 0.49 4.29
C ARG A 76 -11.66 -0.62 3.25
N GLU A 77 -12.20 -0.36 2.06
CA GLU A 77 -12.19 -1.31 0.95
C GLU A 77 -10.75 -1.64 0.52
N LEU A 78 -9.89 -0.62 0.39
CA LEU A 78 -8.47 -0.84 0.09
C LEU A 78 -7.77 -1.60 1.22
N TYR A 79 -8.04 -1.27 2.49
CA TYR A 79 -7.52 -2.02 3.63
C TYR A 79 -7.88 -3.51 3.52
N ALA A 80 -9.16 -3.82 3.28
CA ALA A 80 -9.63 -5.20 3.15
C ALA A 80 -8.99 -5.92 1.95
N ALA A 81 -8.86 -5.23 0.81
CA ALA A 81 -8.19 -5.77 -0.37
C ALA A 81 -6.72 -6.13 -0.10
N LEU A 82 -6.00 -5.27 0.64
CA LEU A 82 -4.61 -5.51 1.01
C LEU A 82 -4.46 -6.64 2.03
N VAL A 83 -5.36 -6.74 3.01
CA VAL A 83 -5.39 -7.87 3.96
C VAL A 83 -5.58 -9.19 3.23
N ALA A 84 -6.57 -9.26 2.34
CA ALA A 84 -6.84 -10.45 1.52
C ALA A 84 -5.63 -10.79 0.65
N TYR A 85 -5.03 -9.79 0.00
CA TYR A 85 -3.85 -9.96 -0.84
C TYR A 85 -2.65 -10.53 -0.06
N ILE A 86 -2.34 -9.94 1.10
CA ILE A 86 -1.22 -10.42 1.95
C ILE A 86 -1.47 -11.86 2.43
N SER A 87 -2.72 -12.19 2.76
CA SER A 87 -3.11 -13.54 3.18
C SER A 87 -2.90 -14.55 2.06
N GLU A 88 -3.27 -14.21 0.83
CA GLU A 88 -3.05 -15.03 -0.36
C GLU A 88 -1.55 -15.21 -0.65
N VAL A 89 -0.75 -14.15 -0.56
CA VAL A 89 0.71 -14.23 -0.72
C VAL A 89 1.33 -15.18 0.31
N ARG A 90 0.88 -15.12 1.57
CA ARG A 90 1.34 -16.03 2.63
C ARG A 90 0.97 -17.48 2.33
N LYS A 91 -0.25 -17.72 1.84
CA LYS A 91 -0.69 -19.05 1.43
C LYS A 91 0.16 -19.61 0.30
N GLN A 92 0.39 -18.83 -0.76
CA GLN A 92 1.25 -19.24 -1.89
C GLN A 92 2.70 -19.51 -1.46
N GLN A 93 3.24 -18.74 -0.51
CA GLN A 93 4.55 -19.01 0.08
C GLN A 93 4.57 -20.33 0.87
N SER A 94 3.52 -20.63 1.64
CA SER A 94 3.43 -21.88 2.41
C SER A 94 3.34 -23.12 1.51
N GLU A 95 2.69 -23.01 0.35
CA GLU A 95 2.57 -24.09 -0.64
C GLU A 95 3.90 -24.34 -1.36
N ARG A 96 4.74 -23.31 -1.50
CA ARG A 96 6.10 -23.41 -2.01
C ARG A 96 7.03 -23.81 -0.85
N ALA A 97 7.08 -25.11 -0.55
CA ALA A 97 7.79 -25.74 0.57
C ALA A 97 9.28 -25.34 0.84
N SER A 98 9.88 -24.49 0.00
CA SER A 98 11.25 -23.99 0.11
C SER A 98 11.38 -22.50 0.49
N SER A 99 10.28 -21.75 0.65
CA SER A 99 10.34 -20.30 0.93
C SER A 99 10.06 -19.97 2.40
N ALA A 100 10.88 -19.09 2.99
CA ALA A 100 10.63 -18.57 4.33
C ALA A 100 9.36 -17.68 4.31
N LEU A 101 8.44 -17.95 5.25
CA LEU A 101 7.24 -17.14 5.43
C LEU A 101 7.61 -15.71 5.83
N PHE A 102 6.91 -14.73 5.23
CA PHE A 102 7.07 -13.31 5.59
C PHE A 102 6.62 -13.08 7.03
N LYS A 103 7.52 -12.57 7.86
CA LYS A 103 7.24 -12.21 9.25
C LYS A 103 6.35 -10.96 9.30
N ASP A 104 5.48 -10.88 10.31
CA ASP A 104 4.60 -9.70 10.49
C ASP A 104 5.40 -8.39 10.56
N THR A 105 6.59 -8.42 11.17
CA THR A 105 7.50 -7.26 11.26
C THR A 105 8.02 -6.82 9.90
N GLU A 106 8.27 -7.75 8.96
CA GLU A 106 8.73 -7.40 7.62
C GLU A 106 7.62 -6.70 6.84
N ILE A 107 6.40 -7.23 6.92
CA ILE A 107 5.21 -6.62 6.32
C ILE A 107 4.95 -5.24 6.90
N PHE A 108 5.03 -5.11 8.23
CA PHE A 108 4.95 -3.82 8.92
C PHE A 108 5.92 -2.79 8.32
N TYR A 109 7.20 -3.13 8.20
CA TYR A 109 8.21 -2.21 7.68
C TYR A 109 7.97 -1.81 6.22
N LEU A 110 7.52 -2.74 5.37
CA LEU A 110 7.18 -2.43 3.98
C LEU A 110 5.97 -1.48 3.89
N LEU A 111 4.95 -1.67 4.74
CA LEU A 111 3.79 -0.79 4.81
C LEU A 111 4.16 0.61 5.31
N VAL A 112 5.00 0.71 6.35
CA VAL A 112 5.51 2.00 6.84
C VAL A 112 6.31 2.71 5.74
N PHE A 113 7.14 1.97 4.99
CA PHE A 113 7.89 2.54 3.88
C PHE A 113 6.97 3.12 2.80
N LEU A 114 5.96 2.36 2.35
CA LEU A 114 4.97 2.83 1.38
C LEU A 114 4.18 4.04 1.89
N TYR A 115 3.79 4.02 3.16
CA TYR A 115 3.08 5.13 3.81
C TYR A 115 3.93 6.41 3.80
N ARG A 116 5.19 6.33 4.26
CA ARG A 116 6.12 7.46 4.24
C ARG A 116 6.40 7.97 2.83
N MET A 117 6.54 7.06 1.87
CA MET A 117 6.70 7.42 0.47
C MET A 117 5.47 8.19 -0.06
N GLY A 118 4.26 7.74 0.28
CA GLY A 118 3.03 8.43 -0.08
C GLY A 118 2.94 9.83 0.53
N LEU A 119 3.34 9.97 1.79
CA LEU A 119 3.40 11.26 2.47
C LEU A 119 4.36 12.25 1.79
N LEU A 120 5.51 11.76 1.27
CA LEU A 120 6.48 12.59 0.54
C LEU A 120 6.00 12.98 -0.87
N ARG A 121 5.14 12.17 -1.48
CA ARG A 121 4.69 12.35 -2.88
C ARG A 121 3.37 13.12 -2.99
N THR A 122 2.50 13.03 -1.97
CA THR A 122 1.26 13.80 -1.95
C THR A 122 1.54 15.28 -1.70
N ASN A 123 0.67 16.15 -2.18
CA ASN A 123 0.76 17.60 -1.97
C ASN A 123 -0.22 18.11 -0.89
N GLY A 124 -0.82 17.20 -0.11
CA GLY A 124 -1.78 17.53 0.93
C GLY A 124 -3.13 18.06 0.43
N ARG A 125 -3.35 18.15 -0.90
CA ARG A 125 -4.64 18.61 -1.43
C ARG A 125 -5.70 17.51 -1.30
N PRO A 126 -6.95 17.86 -0.93
CA PRO A 126 -8.07 16.95 -1.06
C PRO A 126 -8.15 16.41 -2.50
N ARG A 127 -8.27 15.08 -2.64
CA ARG A 127 -8.30 14.37 -3.94
C ARG A 127 -7.00 14.40 -4.76
N SER A 128 -5.85 14.67 -4.15
CA SER A 128 -4.57 14.40 -4.81
C SER A 128 -4.50 12.94 -5.25
N ARG A 129 -3.93 12.68 -6.43
CA ARG A 129 -3.62 11.33 -6.93
C ARG A 129 -2.14 11.19 -7.31
N ARG A 130 -1.28 12.07 -6.78
CA ARG A 130 0.14 12.12 -7.13
C ARG A 130 0.89 10.87 -6.71
N PHE A 131 0.59 10.36 -5.51
CA PHE A 131 1.19 9.12 -5.06
C PHE A 131 0.68 7.94 -5.88
N ILE A 132 -0.62 7.88 -6.15
CA ILE A 132 -1.22 6.86 -7.03
C ILE A 132 -0.56 6.85 -8.41
N GLU A 133 -0.41 8.02 -9.04
CA GLU A 133 0.23 8.15 -10.36
C GLU A 133 1.70 7.77 -10.32
N PHE A 134 2.40 8.07 -9.23
CA PHE A 134 3.76 7.62 -9.01
C PHE A 134 3.85 6.08 -8.95
N LEU A 135 2.96 5.43 -8.19
CA LEU A 135 2.90 3.96 -8.12
C LEU A 135 2.58 3.35 -9.49
N ARG A 136 1.60 3.91 -10.21
CA ARG A 136 1.24 3.50 -11.57
C ARG A 136 2.42 3.59 -12.53
N GLY A 137 3.20 4.67 -12.44
CA GLY A 137 4.41 4.89 -13.24
C GLY A 137 5.53 3.87 -13.01
N GLN A 138 5.48 3.08 -11.92
CA GLN A 138 6.44 1.99 -11.70
C GLN A 138 6.14 0.75 -12.56
N PHE A 139 4.95 0.68 -13.18
CA PHE A 139 4.47 -0.49 -13.92
C PHE A 139 4.01 -0.12 -15.35
N PRO A 140 4.89 0.42 -16.21
CA PRO A 140 4.51 0.91 -17.54
C PRO A 140 4.00 -0.18 -18.49
N GLN A 141 4.37 -1.44 -18.25
CA GLN A 141 4.00 -2.58 -19.09
C GLN A 141 2.66 -3.22 -18.69
N SER A 142 2.00 -2.75 -17.63
CA SER A 142 0.77 -3.35 -17.12
C SER A 142 -0.47 -2.73 -17.78
N PRO A 143 -1.20 -3.46 -18.64
CA PRO A 143 -2.36 -2.93 -19.38
C PRO A 143 -3.48 -2.49 -18.44
N GLU A 144 -3.68 -3.20 -17.32
CA GLU A 144 -4.68 -2.86 -16.29
C GLU A 144 -4.42 -1.51 -15.60
N LEU A 145 -3.22 -0.95 -15.75
CA LEU A 145 -2.79 0.32 -15.17
C LEU A 145 -2.60 1.41 -16.23
N GLN A 146 -2.88 1.12 -17.50
CA GLN A 146 -2.84 2.13 -18.55
C GLN A 146 -4.00 3.10 -18.37
N ARG A 147 -3.73 4.39 -18.65
CA ARG A 147 -4.81 5.38 -18.69
C ARG A 147 -5.67 5.06 -19.89
N GLU A 148 -6.99 5.02 -19.71
CA GLU A 148 -7.89 5.25 -20.83
C GLU A 148 -7.52 6.63 -21.42
N GLU A 149 -7.05 6.63 -22.67
CA GLU A 149 -6.76 7.86 -23.38
C GLU A 149 -8.00 8.75 -23.34
N SER A 150 -7.86 9.96 -22.79
CA SER A 150 -8.96 10.93 -22.80
C SER A 150 -9.34 11.19 -24.25
N ARG A 151 -10.47 10.62 -24.67
CA ARG A 151 -11.14 10.97 -25.91
C ARG A 151 -11.73 12.36 -25.75
N ILE A 152 -10.87 13.37 -25.78
CA ILE A 152 -11.31 14.73 -26.02
C ILE A 152 -11.77 14.74 -27.48
N ILE A 153 -13.09 14.71 -27.67
CA ILE A 153 -13.69 15.02 -28.96
C ILE A 153 -13.32 16.47 -29.26
N VAL A 154 -12.39 16.67 -30.18
CA VAL A 154 -12.08 17.99 -30.72
C VAL A 154 -13.20 18.31 -31.74
N PRO A 155 -13.88 19.48 -31.63
CA PRO A 155 -14.95 19.86 -32.56
C PRO A 155 -14.45 20.17 -33.97
#